data_AF-A0A4R4E6K3-F1
#
_entry.id   AF-A0A4R4E6K3-F1
#
_cell.length_a   1.000
_cell.length_b   1.000
_cell.length_c   1.000
_cell.angle_alpha   90.00
_cell.angle_beta   90.00
_cell.angle_gamma   90.00
#
_symmetry.space_group_name_H-M   'P 1'
#
loop_
_entity.id
_entity.type
_entity.pdbx_description
1 polymer ?
#
loop_
_entity_poly.entity_id
_entity_poly.type
_entity_poly.pdbx_seq_one_letter_code
_entity_poly.pdbx_strand_id
1 'polypeptide(L)'
;MTPSEQQIARLQEKLLLLVKQQQRLRSENAELRQQLAQATDDRQALAVQVQDLQQAVALMKLAAGSLNDTEKRAFEKQVNKFIREIDKVIAHLST
;
A
#
# COMPACT_ATOMS: atom_id res chain seq x y z
N MET A 1 20.35 -27.92 47.92
CA MET A 1 20.78 -27.39 46.61
C MET A 1 21.99 -26.52 46.81
N THR A 2 23.02 -26.69 46.00
CA THR A 2 24.21 -25.84 46.04
C THR A 2 23.91 -24.46 45.43
N PRO A 3 24.65 -23.40 45.78
CA PRO A 3 24.46 -22.07 45.19
C PRO A 3 24.53 -22.08 43.65
N SER A 4 25.36 -22.96 43.09
CA SER A 4 25.49 -23.17 41.64
C SER A 4 24.23 -23.75 41.01
N GLU A 5 23.57 -24.71 41.66
CA GLU A 5 22.29 -25.28 41.18
C GLU A 5 21.16 -24.24 41.16
N GLN A 6 21.13 -23.33 42.14
CA GLN A 6 20.15 -22.24 42.18
C GLN A 6 20.37 -21.22 41.05
N GLN A 7 21.62 -20.94 40.70
CA GLN A 7 21.95 -20.07 39.57
C GLN A 7 21.54 -20.70 38.24
N ILE A 8 21.79 -22.00 38.06
CA ILE A 8 21.40 -22.75 36.86
C ILE A 8 19.86 -22.77 36.71
N ALA A 9 19.12 -23.01 37.78
CA ALA A 9 17.65 -23.00 37.75
C ALA A 9 17.09 -21.63 37.34
N ARG A 10 17.63 -20.54 37.89
CA ARG A 10 17.24 -19.17 37.50
C ARG A 10 17.57 -18.86 36.04
N LEU A 11 18.68 -19.40 35.53
CA LEU A 11 19.05 -19.23 34.13
C LEU A 11 18.08 -19.96 33.20
N GLN A 12 17.68 -21.19 33.56
CA GLN A 12 16.69 -21.96 32.82
C GLN A 12 15.32 -21.27 32.78
N GLU A 13 14.86 -20.72 33.90
CA GLU A 13 13.61 -19.95 33.94
C GLU A 13 13.64 -18.75 32.99
N LYS A 14 14.74 -17.99 32.99
CA LYS A 14 14.91 -16.83 32.11
C LYS A 14 14.95 -17.24 30.64
N LEU A 15 15.63 -18.33 30.31
CA LEU A 15 15.68 -18.89 28.96
C LEU A 15 14.29 -19.33 28.49
N LEU A 16 13.54 -20.02 29.35
CA LEU A 16 12.18 -20.46 29.03
C LEU A 16 11.26 -19.26 28.79
N LEU A 17 11.36 -18.22 29.62
CA LEU A 17 10.60 -16.99 29.45
C LEU A 17 10.95 -16.29 28.13
N LEU A 18 12.24 -16.19 27.82
CA LEU A 18 12.73 -15.56 26.59
C LEU A 18 12.21 -16.28 25.35
N VAL A 19 12.25 -17.62 25.34
CA VAL A 19 11.74 -18.43 24.22
C VAL A 19 10.24 -18.21 24.03
N LYS A 20 9.46 -18.19 25.12
CA LYS A 20 8.01 -17.90 25.05
C LYS A 20 7.73 -16.51 24.49
N GLN A 21 8.46 -15.50 24.95
CA GLN A 21 8.32 -14.13 24.44
C GLN A 21 8.71 -14.02 22.97
N GLN A 22 9.81 -14.67 22.57
CA GLN A 22 10.25 -14.69 21.18
C GLN A 22 9.19 -15.34 20.27
N GLN A 23 8.61 -16.46 20.68
CA GLN A 23 7.59 -17.15 19.91
C GLN A 23 6.33 -16.30 19.75
N ARG A 24 5.90 -15.62 20.82
CA ARG A 24 4.79 -14.66 20.79
C ARG A 24 5.07 -13.51 19.81
N LEU A 25 6.23 -12.87 19.93
CA LEU A 25 6.61 -11.76 19.05
C LEU A 25 6.71 -12.18 17.58
N ARG A 26 7.17 -13.40 17.30
CA ARG A 26 7.20 -13.94 15.93
C ARG A 26 5.79 -14.11 15.36
N SER A 27 4.85 -14.61 16.17
CA SER A 27 3.45 -14.75 15.76
C SER A 27 2.82 -13.38 15.50
N GLU A 28 2.97 -12.44 16.44
CA GLU A 28 2.45 -11.07 16.29
C GLU A 28 3.06 -10.38 15.06
N ASN A 29 4.36 -10.56 14.79
CA ASN A 29 4.99 -9.96 13.62
C ASN A 29 4.46 -10.56 12.30
N ALA A 30 4.20 -11.87 12.26
CA ALA A 30 3.62 -12.52 11.09
C ALA A 30 2.20 -11.99 10.81
N GLU A 31 1.37 -11.86 11.85
CA GLU A 31 0.02 -11.32 11.76
C GLU A 31 0.02 -9.86 11.30
N LEU A 32 0.87 -9.01 11.88
CA LEU A 32 1.01 -7.61 11.49
C LEU A 32 1.47 -7.46 10.04
N ARG A 33 2.37 -8.31 9.56
CA ARG A 33 2.80 -8.30 8.15
C ARG A 33 1.65 -8.67 7.21
N GLN A 34 0.82 -9.63 7.59
CA GLN A 34 -0.35 -10.02 6.81
C GLN A 34 -1.38 -8.88 6.75
N GLN A 35 -1.68 -8.27 7.89
CA GLN A 35 -2.60 -7.12 7.96
C GLN A 35 -2.08 -5.93 7.14
N LEU A 36 -0.78 -5.67 7.18
CA LEU A 36 -0.15 -4.61 6.38
C LEU A 36 -0.25 -4.88 4.88
N ALA A 37 -0.03 -6.13 4.45
CA ALA A 37 -0.19 -6.51 3.05
C ALA A 37 -1.64 -6.27 2.59
N GLN A 38 -2.62 -6.77 3.33
CA GLN A 38 -4.04 -6.57 3.01
C GLN A 38 -4.41 -5.09 2.94
N ALA A 39 -4.02 -4.30 3.94
CA ALA A 39 -4.30 -2.87 3.96
C ALA A 39 -3.64 -2.12 2.79
N THR A 40 -2.47 -2.59 2.33
CA THR A 40 -1.78 -2.01 1.17
C THR A 40 -2.53 -2.32 -0.12
N ASP A 41 -3.00 -3.55 -0.29
CA ASP A 41 -3.78 -3.99 -1.45
C ASP A 41 -5.12 -3.24 -1.51
N ASP A 42 -5.83 -3.15 -0.38
CA ASP A 42 -7.09 -2.41 -0.27
C ASP A 42 -6.91 -0.93 -0.61
N ARG A 43 -5.84 -0.31 -0.09
CA ARG A 43 -5.51 1.09 -0.40
C ARG A 43 -5.25 1.27 -1.89
N GLN A 44 -4.57 0.32 -2.53
CA GLN A 44 -4.29 0.40 -3.96
C GLN A 44 -5.56 0.22 -4.79
N ALA A 45 -6.44 -0.71 -4.42
CA ALA A 45 -7.75 -0.88 -5.06
C ALA A 45 -8.62 0.39 -4.93
N LEU A 46 -8.67 0.99 -3.73
CA LEU A 46 -9.39 2.25 -3.51
C LEU A 46 -8.80 3.42 -4.31
N ALA A 47 -7.47 3.50 -4.42
CA ALA A 47 -6.82 4.54 -5.22
C ALA A 47 -7.21 4.44 -6.70
N VAL A 48 -7.29 3.22 -7.25
CA VAL A 48 -7.77 2.98 -8.62
C VAL A 48 -9.23 3.41 -8.76
N GLN A 49 -10.11 2.99 -7.84
CA GLN A 49 -11.52 3.39 -7.88
C GLN A 49 -11.71 4.91 -7.78
N VAL A 50 -10.93 5.59 -6.94
CA VAL A 50 -10.96 7.05 -6.84
C VAL A 50 -10.54 7.69 -8.16
N GLN A 51 -9.50 7.17 -8.81
CA GLN A 51 -9.07 7.66 -10.11
C GLN A 51 -10.16 7.47 -11.19
N ASP A 52 -10.83 6.31 -11.20
CA ASP A 52 -11.92 6.03 -12.15
C ASP A 52 -13.11 6.96 -11.93
N LEU A 53 -13.51 7.16 -10.67
CA LEU A 53 -14.58 8.10 -10.31
C LEU A 53 -14.23 9.54 -10.67
N GLN A 54 -12.98 9.96 -10.47
CA GLN A 54 -12.51 11.29 -10.87
C GLN A 54 -12.61 11.49 -12.39
N GLN A 55 -12.27 10.47 -13.18
CA GLN A 55 -12.43 10.51 -14.63
C GLN A 55 -13.91 10.59 -15.03
N ALA A 56 -14.78 9.77 -14.42
CA ALA A 56 -16.21 9.80 -14.67
C ALA A 56 -16.82 11.18 -14.37
N VAL A 57 -16.43 11.79 -13.24
CA VAL A 57 -16.86 13.15 -12.87
C VAL A 57 -16.37 14.17 -13.88
N ALA A 58 -15.13 14.09 -14.34
CA ALA A 58 -14.59 15.00 -15.35
C ALA A 58 -15.37 14.90 -16.69
N LEU A 59 -15.69 13.69 -17.12
CA LEU A 59 -16.52 13.45 -18.32
C LEU A 59 -17.95 14.00 -18.15
N MET A 60 -18.56 13.84 -16.97
CA MET A 60 -19.88 14.41 -16.69
C MET A 60 -19.85 15.94 -16.71
N LYS A 61 -18.82 16.58 -16.14
CA LYS A 61 -18.64 18.04 -16.17
C LYS A 61 -18.44 18.57 -17.59
N LEU A 62 -17.71 17.82 -18.43
CA LEU A 62 -17.58 18.11 -19.87
C LEU A 62 -18.93 18.05 -20.57
N ALA A 63 -19.68 16.97 -20.36
CA ALA A 63 -20.99 16.77 -20.98
C ALA A 63 -22.02 17.83 -20.54
N ALA A 64 -21.93 18.29 -19.29
CA ALA A 64 -22.78 19.35 -18.75
C ALA A 64 -22.36 20.77 -19.20
N GLY A 65 -21.25 20.94 -19.93
CA GLY A 65 -20.75 22.24 -20.36
C GLY A 65 -20.31 23.17 -19.22
N SER A 66 -20.10 22.62 -18.02
CA SER A 66 -19.92 23.39 -16.77
C SER A 66 -18.46 23.45 -16.31
N LEU A 67 -17.49 23.29 -17.22
CA LEU A 67 -16.08 23.38 -16.84
C LEU A 67 -15.68 24.83 -16.67
N ASN A 68 -15.26 25.18 -15.45
CA ASN A 68 -14.62 26.45 -15.21
C ASN A 68 -13.21 26.44 -15.85
N ASP A 69 -12.66 27.61 -16.23
CA ASP A 69 -11.37 27.71 -16.95
C ASP A 69 -10.20 26.97 -16.27
N THR A 70 -10.22 26.90 -14.94
CA THR A 70 -9.23 26.17 -14.15
C THR A 70 -9.32 24.65 -14.35
N GLU A 71 -10.54 24.12 -14.46
CA GLU A 71 -10.78 22.70 -14.68
C GLU A 71 -10.48 22.30 -16.13
N LYS A 72 -10.77 23.18 -17.10
CA LYS A 72 -10.39 23.00 -18.51
C LYS A 72 -8.87 22.86 -18.69
N ARG A 73 -8.07 23.71 -18.03
CA ARG A 73 -6.60 23.61 -18.06
C ARG A 73 -6.08 22.32 -17.41
N ALA A 74 -6.68 21.90 -16.30
CA ALA A 74 -6.33 20.63 -15.65
C ALA A 74 -6.63 19.44 -16.58
N PHE A 75 -7.78 19.48 -17.27
CA PHE A 75 -8.18 18.48 -18.25
C PHE A 75 -7.24 18.43 -19.46
N GLU A 76 -6.88 19.58 -20.05
CA GLU A 76 -5.89 19.64 -21.14
C GLU A 76 -4.54 19.03 -20.73
N LYS A 77 -4.11 19.25 -19.49
CA LYS A 77 -2.87 18.65 -18.96
C LYS A 77 -2.98 17.13 -18.84
N GLN A 78 -4.15 16.62 -18.42
CA GLN A 78 -4.45 15.20 -18.33
C GLN A 78 -4.46 14.53 -19.72
N VAL A 79 -5.13 15.15 -20.70
CA VAL A 79 -5.18 14.69 -22.10
C VAL A 79 -3.78 14.64 -22.70
N ASN A 80 -2.97 15.68 -22.50
CA ASN A 80 -1.57 15.68 -22.96
C ASN A 80 -0.72 14.58 -22.31
N LYS A 81 -0.99 14.21 -21.06
CA LYS A 81 -0.32 13.07 -20.41
C LYS A 81 -0.70 11.76 -21.09
N PHE A 82 -1.98 11.54 -21.37
CA PHE A 82 -2.45 10.35 -22.07
C PHE A 82 -1.88 10.25 -23.49
N ILE A 83 -1.82 11.36 -24.24
CA ILE A 83 -1.20 11.39 -25.57
C ILE A 83 0.26 10.92 -25.51
N ARG A 84 1.05 11.43 -24.55
CA ARG A 84 2.46 10.99 -24.39
C ARG A 84 2.61 9.52 -24.02
N GLU A 85 1.69 8.98 -23.23
CA GLU A 85 1.68 7.55 -22.90
C GLU A 85 1.34 6.70 -24.13
N ILE A 86 0.37 7.14 -24.94
CA ILE A 86 0.04 6.51 -26.23
C ILE A 86 1.26 6.55 -27.17
N ASP A 87 1.90 7.70 -27.32
CA ASP A 87 3.10 7.84 -28.17
C ASP A 87 4.23 6.91 -27.73
N LYS A 88 4.44 6.73 -26.42
CA LYS A 88 5.43 5.78 -25.89
C LYS A 88 5.11 4.33 -26.25
N VAL A 89 3.84 3.93 -26.13
CA VAL A 89 3.40 2.57 -26.47
C VAL A 89 3.51 2.34 -27.98
N ILE A 90 3.13 3.32 -28.81
CA ILE A 90 3.31 3.27 -30.27
C ILE A 90 4.78 3.12 -30.62
N ALA A 91 5.67 3.93 -30.03
CA ALA A 91 7.10 3.84 -30.27
C ALA A 91 7.67 2.47 -29.90
N HIS A 92 7.19 1.86 -28.82
CA HIS A 92 7.61 0.53 -28.37
C HIS A 92 7.10 -0.61 -29.26
N LEU A 93 5.94 -0.44 -29.91
CA LEU A 93 5.36 -1.39 -30.87
C LEU A 93 5.92 -1.23 -32.30
N SER A 94 6.57 -0.11 -32.59
CA SER A 94 7.14 0.22 -33.90
C SER A 94 8.62 -0.18 -34.03
N THR A 95 9.16 -0.84 -33.01
CA THR A 95 10.48 -1.48 -32.94
C THR A 95 10.33 -2.99 -32.80
#